data_AF-A0A8H4GP88-F1
#
_entry.id   AF-A0A8H4GP88-F1
#
_cell.length_a   1.000
_cell.length_b   1.000
_cell.length_c   1.000
_cell.angle_alpha   90.00
_cell.angle_beta   90.00
_cell.angle_gamma   90.00
#
_symmetry.space_group_name_H-M   'P 1'
#
loop_
_entity.id
_entity.type
_entity.pdbx_description
1 polymer ?
#
loop_
_entity_poly.entity_id
_entity_poly.type
_entity_poly.pdbx_seq_one_letter_code
_entity_poly.pdbx_strand_id
1 'polypeptide(L)'
;MEAIGAYDVIVNGDKANVLFRCDNPDGNCALEGWGGHWRGENATSETVICERSYTTRRWLLSMCSQGYTVAGSETNTFWASDLMHRLYHVPAVGQAYVDHFADGYDEVIALAKSNGTESTHDSEALQYFALEAYAFDIAVPGVGCAGESKGHDHGHDTGSASTSTSSSSATTTPTDAPSTTVDVPPNCHTHEGGQLHCT
;
A
#
# COMPACT_ATOMS: atom_id res chain seq x y z
N MET A 1 -18.99 3.19 -4.96
CA MET A 1 -18.43 2.39 -3.84
C MET A 1 -17.16 3.12 -3.47
N GLU A 2 -17.12 3.79 -2.32
CA GLU A 2 -15.90 4.54 -1.95
C GLU A 2 -14.93 3.66 -1.16
N ALA A 3 -13.78 4.21 -0.77
CA ALA A 3 -12.65 3.48 -0.18
C ALA A 3 -13.04 2.45 0.90
N ILE A 4 -13.82 2.83 1.92
CA ILE A 4 -14.20 1.90 2.99
C ILE A 4 -15.06 0.73 2.47
N GLY A 5 -15.93 0.99 1.48
CA GLY A 5 -16.76 -0.03 0.87
C GLY A 5 -15.95 -1.00 0.01
N ALA A 6 -14.90 -0.51 -0.67
CA ALA A 6 -14.00 -1.34 -1.45
C ALA A 6 -13.29 -2.38 -0.56
N TYR A 7 -12.78 -1.95 0.60
CA TYR A 7 -12.18 -2.87 1.58
C TYR A 7 -13.22 -3.80 2.22
N ASP A 8 -14.41 -3.29 2.56
CA ASP A 8 -15.47 -4.11 3.17
C ASP A 8 -15.88 -5.27 2.27
N VAL A 9 -15.98 -5.06 0.95
CA VAL A 9 -16.31 -6.16 0.03
C VAL A 9 -15.17 -7.19 -0.08
N ILE A 10 -13.90 -6.77 0.04
CA ILE A 10 -12.78 -7.72 0.16
C ILE A 10 -12.89 -8.54 1.44
N VAL A 11 -13.21 -7.94 2.58
CA VAL A 11 -13.25 -8.64 3.87
C VAL A 11 -14.51 -9.49 4.03
N ASN A 12 -15.68 -8.91 3.76
CA ASN A 12 -16.99 -9.46 4.12
C ASN A 12 -17.86 -9.84 2.91
N GLY A 13 -17.52 -9.42 1.69
CA GLY A 13 -18.31 -9.71 0.49
C GLY A 13 -18.37 -11.19 0.13
N ASP A 14 -19.44 -11.61 -0.56
CA ASP A 14 -19.59 -12.97 -1.07
C ASP A 14 -18.55 -13.25 -2.17
N LYS A 15 -17.74 -14.29 -1.94
CA LYS A 15 -16.67 -14.73 -2.85
C LYS A 15 -16.88 -16.15 -3.37
N ALA A 16 -18.08 -16.74 -3.20
CA ALA A 16 -18.34 -18.14 -3.54
C ALA A 16 -18.03 -18.51 -5.00
N ASN A 17 -18.16 -17.56 -5.93
CA ASN A 17 -17.91 -17.77 -7.36
C ASN A 17 -16.61 -17.13 -7.86
N VAL A 18 -15.79 -16.56 -6.96
CA VAL A 18 -14.50 -15.97 -7.33
C VAL A 18 -13.42 -17.05 -7.32
N LEU A 19 -12.72 -17.21 -8.44
CA LEU A 19 -11.68 -18.23 -8.58
C LEU A 19 -10.32 -17.62 -8.92
N PHE A 20 -9.33 -17.93 -8.08
CA PHE A 20 -7.92 -17.79 -8.44
C PHE A 20 -7.44 -19.08 -9.11
N ARG A 21 -6.88 -18.94 -10.30
CA ARG A 21 -6.34 -20.03 -11.10
C ARG A 21 -4.83 -20.04 -11.04
N CYS A 22 -4.26 -21.24 -10.95
CA CYS A 22 -2.81 -21.46 -11.07
C CYS A 22 -2.43 -22.06 -12.43
N ASP A 23 -3.42 -22.39 -13.26
CA ASP A 23 -3.23 -22.76 -14.66
C ASP A 23 -3.40 -21.53 -15.58
N ASN A 24 -2.97 -21.64 -16.84
CA ASN A 24 -2.95 -20.54 -17.81
C ASN A 24 -3.86 -20.85 -19.01
N PRO A 25 -5.20 -20.86 -18.82
CA PRO A 25 -6.14 -21.28 -19.86
C PRO A 25 -6.14 -20.36 -21.09
N ASP A 26 -5.82 -19.08 -20.92
CA ASP A 26 -5.82 -18.09 -22.02
C ASP A 26 -4.43 -17.90 -22.66
N GLY A 27 -3.38 -18.51 -22.11
CA GLY A 27 -2.01 -18.34 -22.62
C GLY A 27 -1.31 -17.04 -22.20
N ASN A 28 -2.02 -16.08 -21.61
CA ASN A 28 -1.51 -14.72 -21.33
C ASN A 28 -0.35 -14.67 -20.32
N CYS A 29 -0.08 -15.72 -19.54
CA CYS A 29 1.15 -15.79 -18.74
C CYS A 29 2.44 -15.82 -19.56
N ALA A 30 2.36 -16.02 -20.88
CA ALA A 30 3.50 -15.89 -21.79
C ALA A 30 3.87 -14.43 -22.10
N LEU A 31 3.02 -13.46 -21.73
CA LEU A 31 3.30 -12.04 -21.92
C LEU A 31 4.39 -11.58 -20.94
N GLU A 32 5.35 -10.83 -21.47
CA GLU A 32 6.48 -10.34 -20.68
C GLU A 32 5.99 -9.41 -19.56
N GLY A 33 6.50 -9.63 -18.34
CA GLY A 33 6.13 -8.81 -17.18
C GLY A 33 4.93 -9.32 -16.38
N TRP A 34 4.09 -10.19 -16.95
CA TRP A 34 2.80 -10.51 -16.35
C TRP A 34 2.94 -11.46 -15.15
N GLY A 35 2.63 -10.95 -13.96
CA GLY A 35 2.44 -11.76 -12.74
C GLY A 35 1.09 -12.48 -12.72
N GLY A 36 0.17 -12.09 -13.60
CA GLY A 36 -1.18 -12.64 -13.65
C GLY A 36 -2.13 -11.72 -14.41
N HIS A 37 -3.37 -12.16 -14.55
CA HIS A 37 -4.38 -11.39 -15.26
C HIS A 37 -5.80 -11.79 -14.87
N TRP A 38 -6.74 -10.87 -14.99
CA TRP A 38 -8.15 -11.18 -15.01
C TRP A 38 -8.53 -11.76 -16.38
N ARG A 39 -9.47 -12.71 -16.42
CA ARG A 39 -9.86 -13.39 -17.67
C ARG A 39 -10.87 -12.62 -18.51
N GLY A 40 -11.36 -11.48 -18.03
CA GLY A 40 -12.30 -10.63 -18.77
C GLY A 40 -13.56 -11.38 -19.17
N GLU A 41 -14.00 -11.21 -20.42
CA GLU A 41 -15.22 -11.85 -20.95
C GLU A 41 -15.12 -13.39 -21.04
N ASN A 42 -13.92 -13.97 -21.07
CA ASN A 42 -13.76 -15.43 -21.14
C ASN A 42 -14.22 -16.13 -19.85
N ALA A 43 -14.04 -15.47 -18.69
CA ALA A 43 -14.59 -15.89 -17.40
C ALA A 43 -14.46 -14.75 -16.39
N THR A 44 -15.49 -13.92 -16.29
CA THR A 44 -15.46 -12.66 -15.52
C THR A 44 -15.22 -12.84 -14.01
N SER A 45 -15.45 -14.03 -13.47
CA SER A 45 -15.22 -14.32 -12.04
C SER A 45 -13.86 -14.99 -11.76
N GLU A 46 -12.98 -15.06 -12.75
CA GLU A 46 -11.71 -15.78 -12.66
C GLU A 46 -10.51 -14.86 -12.87
N THR A 47 -9.48 -15.03 -12.04
CA THR A 47 -8.17 -14.41 -12.22
C THR A 47 -7.10 -15.49 -12.24
N VAL A 48 -6.06 -15.30 -13.04
CA VAL A 48 -4.95 -16.23 -13.25
C VAL A 48 -3.70 -15.69 -12.59
N ILE A 49 -3.04 -16.51 -11.77
CA ILE A 49 -1.74 -16.26 -11.18
C ILE A 49 -0.68 -16.94 -12.04
N CYS A 50 0.23 -16.16 -12.61
CA CYS A 50 1.30 -16.66 -13.46
C CYS A 50 2.54 -17.05 -12.65
N GLU A 51 3.42 -17.86 -13.25
CA GLU A 51 4.65 -18.37 -12.63
C GLU A 51 5.51 -17.25 -12.00
N ARG A 52 5.58 -16.10 -12.68
CA ARG A 52 6.34 -14.93 -12.22
C ARG A 52 5.94 -14.52 -10.80
N SER A 53 4.65 -14.51 -10.45
CA SER A 53 4.23 -14.11 -9.11
C SER A 53 4.80 -15.02 -8.02
N TYR A 54 4.96 -16.33 -8.26
CA TYR A 54 5.54 -17.24 -7.27
C TYR A 54 7.01 -16.97 -6.97
N THR A 55 7.71 -16.25 -7.86
CA THR A 55 9.14 -15.94 -7.70
C THR A 55 9.41 -14.47 -7.38
N THR A 56 8.45 -13.57 -7.63
CA THR A 56 8.62 -12.13 -7.41
C THR A 56 7.85 -11.58 -6.21
N ARG A 57 6.76 -12.24 -5.78
CA ARG A 57 5.94 -11.77 -4.67
C ARG A 57 6.52 -12.19 -3.33
N ARG A 58 6.52 -11.25 -2.38
CA ARG A 58 6.93 -11.49 -0.99
C ARG A 58 5.72 -11.76 -0.10
N TRP A 59 5.96 -12.39 1.06
CA TRP A 59 4.97 -12.49 2.12
C TRP A 59 4.80 -11.16 2.83
N LEU A 60 3.57 -10.77 3.18
CA LEU A 60 3.28 -9.48 3.82
C LEU A 60 4.05 -9.29 5.14
N LEU A 61 4.33 -10.38 5.86
CA LEU A 61 5.14 -10.38 7.09
C LEU A 61 6.57 -9.85 6.91
N SER A 62 7.10 -9.79 5.69
CA SER A 62 8.40 -9.19 5.42
C SER A 62 8.32 -7.69 5.05
N MET A 63 7.17 -7.04 5.24
CA MET A 63 7.01 -5.60 5.00
C MET A 63 7.98 -4.78 5.84
N CYS A 64 8.43 -3.64 5.29
CA CYS A 64 9.43 -2.75 5.87
C CYS A 64 10.80 -3.39 6.12
N SER A 65 11.09 -4.52 5.47
CA SER A 65 12.39 -5.19 5.50
C SER A 65 13.00 -5.30 4.10
N GLN A 66 14.28 -5.67 4.02
CA GLN A 66 14.97 -5.94 2.74
C GLN A 66 14.87 -4.77 1.76
N GLY A 67 14.96 -3.53 2.28
CA GLY A 67 14.93 -2.30 1.49
C GLY A 67 13.57 -1.91 0.93
N TYR A 68 12.48 -2.59 1.31
CA TYR A 68 11.13 -2.19 0.90
C TYR A 68 10.72 -0.88 1.58
N THR A 69 10.23 0.06 0.78
CA THR A 69 9.42 1.21 1.22
C THR A 69 8.15 1.27 0.40
N VAL A 70 7.07 1.83 0.96
CA VAL A 70 5.77 1.92 0.30
C VAL A 70 5.85 2.78 -0.97
N ALA A 71 6.48 3.95 -0.90
CA ALA A 71 6.65 4.85 -2.03
C ALA A 71 7.69 4.38 -3.07
N GLY A 72 8.66 3.57 -2.65
CA GLY A 72 9.79 3.17 -3.48
C GLY A 72 9.61 1.84 -4.22
N SER A 73 8.47 1.17 -4.04
CA SER A 73 8.26 -0.21 -4.50
C SER A 73 6.89 -0.37 -5.16
N GLU A 74 6.79 -1.32 -6.10
CA GLU A 74 5.54 -1.65 -6.78
C GLU A 74 4.44 -2.10 -5.80
N THR A 75 3.19 -1.69 -6.05
CA THR A 75 2.01 -2.08 -5.27
C THR A 75 1.91 -3.59 -5.12
N ASN A 76 2.26 -4.31 -6.16
CA ASN A 76 2.19 -5.76 -6.22
C ASN A 76 3.40 -6.47 -5.59
N THR A 77 4.29 -5.81 -4.83
CA THR A 77 5.46 -6.48 -4.21
C THR A 77 5.07 -7.63 -3.28
N PHE A 78 3.94 -7.52 -2.58
CA PHE A 78 3.45 -8.56 -1.68
C PHE A 78 2.28 -9.33 -2.29
N TRP A 79 2.15 -10.60 -1.90
CA TRP A 79 0.96 -11.40 -2.24
C TRP A 79 -0.34 -10.72 -1.79
N ALA A 80 -0.34 -10.09 -0.61
CA ALA A 80 -1.55 -9.47 -0.07
C ALA A 80 -2.12 -8.39 -0.99
N SER A 81 -1.30 -7.43 -1.42
CA SER A 81 -1.71 -6.35 -2.32
C SER A 81 -1.97 -6.83 -3.75
N ASP A 82 -1.14 -7.73 -4.29
CA ASP A 82 -1.36 -8.33 -5.62
C ASP A 82 -2.70 -9.09 -5.67
N LEU A 83 -3.08 -9.80 -4.61
CA LEU A 83 -4.38 -10.47 -4.51
C LEU A 83 -5.54 -9.48 -4.38
N MET A 84 -5.38 -8.39 -3.62
CA MET A 84 -6.38 -7.32 -3.54
C MET A 84 -6.66 -6.70 -4.91
N HIS A 85 -5.61 -6.33 -5.65
CA HIS A 85 -5.72 -5.79 -7.01
C HIS A 85 -6.51 -6.71 -7.94
N ARG A 86 -6.17 -8.01 -7.93
CA ARG A 86 -6.85 -9.01 -8.76
C ARG A 86 -8.32 -9.15 -8.40
N LEU A 87 -8.67 -9.08 -7.11
CA LEU A 87 -10.06 -9.10 -6.69
C LEU A 87 -10.80 -7.87 -7.23
N TYR A 88 -10.20 -6.68 -7.24
CA TYR A 88 -10.87 -5.50 -7.79
C TYR A 88 -11.21 -5.62 -9.29
N HIS A 89 -10.46 -6.40 -10.07
CA HIS A 89 -10.86 -6.71 -11.46
C HIS A 89 -12.11 -7.61 -11.55
N VAL A 90 -12.45 -8.35 -10.49
CA VAL A 90 -13.62 -9.24 -10.49
C VAL A 90 -14.90 -8.44 -10.21
N PRO A 91 -15.94 -8.53 -11.06
CA PRO A 91 -17.17 -7.72 -10.90
C PRO A 91 -17.88 -7.89 -9.56
N ALA A 92 -17.83 -9.08 -8.95
CA ALA A 92 -18.40 -9.32 -7.62
C ALA A 92 -17.73 -8.49 -6.50
N VAL A 93 -16.49 -8.02 -6.72
CA VAL A 93 -15.72 -7.24 -5.75
C VAL A 93 -15.58 -5.79 -6.20
N GLY A 94 -14.95 -5.52 -7.35
CA GLY A 94 -14.73 -4.14 -7.80
C GLY A 94 -15.90 -3.49 -8.51
N GLN A 95 -16.94 -4.26 -8.87
CA GLN A 95 -18.20 -3.76 -9.47
C GLN A 95 -18.02 -2.94 -10.75
N ALA A 96 -16.90 -3.12 -11.46
CA ALA A 96 -16.48 -2.25 -12.56
C ALA A 96 -16.45 -0.74 -12.18
N TYR A 97 -16.32 -0.47 -10.88
CA TYR A 97 -16.22 0.86 -10.30
C TYR A 97 -14.81 1.13 -9.80
N VAL A 98 -14.16 0.14 -9.19
CA VAL A 98 -12.72 0.22 -8.87
C VAL A 98 -11.93 -0.05 -10.15
N ASP A 99 -11.10 0.90 -10.56
CA ASP A 99 -10.36 0.85 -11.84
C ASP A 99 -8.95 1.47 -11.72
N HIS A 100 -8.23 1.62 -12.82
CA HIS A 100 -6.89 2.19 -12.90
C HIS A 100 -6.97 3.64 -13.39
N PHE A 101 -6.74 4.60 -12.49
CA PHE A 101 -6.71 6.04 -12.79
C PHE A 101 -5.32 6.65 -12.63
N ALA A 102 -4.46 6.03 -11.82
CA ALA A 102 -3.07 6.44 -11.63
C ALA A 102 -2.18 5.21 -11.49
N ASP A 103 -0.96 5.29 -12.01
CA ASP A 103 0.02 4.19 -11.94
C ASP A 103 1.24 4.62 -11.11
N GLY A 104 1.49 3.91 -10.01
CA GLY A 104 2.61 4.17 -9.12
C GLY A 104 2.31 5.23 -8.05
N TYR A 105 3.18 5.27 -7.04
CA TYR A 105 2.97 6.07 -5.83
C TYR A 105 2.83 7.57 -6.13
N ASP A 106 3.70 8.13 -6.97
CA ASP A 106 3.70 9.58 -7.23
C ASP A 106 2.45 10.03 -7.98
N GLU A 107 1.97 9.23 -8.93
CA GLU A 107 0.73 9.52 -9.65
C GLU A 107 -0.49 9.37 -8.76
N VAL A 108 -0.53 8.36 -7.88
CA VAL A 108 -1.59 8.20 -6.86
C VAL A 108 -1.65 9.41 -5.93
N ILE A 109 -0.50 9.90 -5.47
CA ILE A 109 -0.44 11.11 -4.64
C ILE A 109 -0.88 12.35 -5.42
N ALA A 110 -0.54 12.45 -6.71
CA ALA A 110 -1.00 13.53 -7.58
C ALA A 110 -2.51 13.47 -7.83
N LEU A 111 -3.06 12.27 -8.04
CA LEU A 111 -4.49 12.02 -8.20
C LEU A 111 -5.25 12.41 -6.93
N ALA A 112 -4.77 11.98 -5.75
CA ALA A 112 -5.39 12.35 -4.47
C ALA A 112 -5.43 13.88 -4.23
N LYS A 113 -4.42 14.61 -4.70
CA LYS A 113 -4.35 16.08 -4.59
C LYS A 113 -5.28 16.81 -5.56
N SER A 114 -5.52 16.24 -6.74
CA SER A 114 -6.22 16.90 -7.85
C SER A 114 -7.65 16.42 -8.05
N ASN A 115 -7.93 15.15 -7.79
CA ASN A 115 -9.24 14.52 -7.95
C ASN A 115 -9.51 13.50 -6.82
N GLY A 116 -10.04 14.01 -5.72
CA GLY A 116 -10.46 13.16 -4.59
C GLY A 116 -11.60 12.18 -4.92
N THR A 117 -12.32 12.38 -6.03
CA THR A 117 -13.38 11.44 -6.45
C THR A 117 -12.77 10.19 -7.05
N GLU A 118 -11.84 10.30 -8.00
CA GLU A 118 -11.20 9.13 -8.65
C GLU A 118 -10.28 8.40 -7.67
N SER A 119 -9.57 9.13 -6.81
CA SER A 119 -8.63 8.53 -5.85
C SER A 119 -9.27 7.51 -4.89
N THR A 120 -10.58 7.62 -4.59
CA THR A 120 -11.25 6.69 -3.65
C THR A 120 -11.63 5.35 -4.28
N HIS A 121 -11.53 5.22 -5.60
CA HIS A 121 -11.81 4.00 -6.35
C HIS A 121 -10.71 3.68 -7.38
N ASP A 122 -9.54 4.28 -7.21
CA ASP A 122 -8.33 3.87 -7.90
C ASP A 122 -7.70 2.66 -7.23
N SER A 123 -7.45 1.60 -8.00
CA SER A 123 -6.98 0.33 -7.46
C SER A 123 -5.57 0.44 -6.87
N GLU A 124 -4.72 1.35 -7.39
CA GLU A 124 -3.37 1.59 -6.87
C GLU A 124 -3.44 2.40 -5.57
N ALA A 125 -4.26 3.45 -5.51
CA ALA A 125 -4.53 4.23 -4.31
C ALA A 125 -5.04 3.35 -3.16
N LEU A 126 -5.96 2.43 -3.45
CA LEU A 126 -6.45 1.47 -2.47
C LEU A 126 -5.37 0.47 -2.03
N GLN A 127 -4.50 0.03 -2.93
CA GLN A 127 -3.37 -0.82 -2.56
C GLN A 127 -2.36 -0.08 -1.68
N TYR A 128 -1.92 1.11 -2.08
CA TYR A 128 -0.94 1.90 -1.30
C TYR A 128 -1.48 2.27 0.08
N PHE A 129 -2.75 2.68 0.18
CA PHE A 129 -3.35 2.96 1.49
C PHE A 129 -3.34 1.72 2.39
N ALA A 130 -3.71 0.55 1.88
CA ALA A 130 -3.71 -0.68 2.67
C ALA A 130 -2.29 -1.11 3.09
N LEU A 131 -1.31 -0.95 2.20
CA LEU A 131 0.09 -1.22 2.50
C LEU A 131 0.65 -0.26 3.55
N GLU A 132 0.36 1.04 3.44
CA GLU A 132 0.78 2.06 4.40
C GLU A 132 0.13 1.83 5.78
N ALA A 133 -1.18 1.54 5.80
CA ALA A 133 -1.89 1.22 7.04
C ALA A 133 -1.29 -0.01 7.73
N TYR A 134 -1.01 -1.10 6.99
CA TYR A 134 -0.35 -2.27 7.57
C TYR A 134 1.08 -1.95 8.02
N ALA A 135 1.83 -1.14 7.26
CA ALA A 135 3.17 -0.72 7.63
C ALA A 135 3.15 0.02 8.97
N PHE A 136 2.25 0.99 9.11
CA PHE A 136 2.15 1.86 10.28
C PHE A 136 1.56 1.17 11.50
N ASP A 137 0.52 0.35 11.33
CA ASP A 137 -0.18 -0.27 12.47
C ASP A 137 0.47 -1.59 12.92
N ILE A 138 1.02 -2.36 11.98
CA ILE A 138 1.44 -3.75 12.23
C ILE A 138 2.94 -3.96 12.05
N ALA A 139 3.50 -3.58 10.90
CA ALA A 139 4.89 -3.93 10.57
C ALA A 139 5.91 -3.14 11.42
N VAL A 140 5.71 -1.82 11.54
CA VAL A 140 6.52 -0.93 12.36
C VAL A 140 5.59 0.05 13.09
N PRO A 141 4.98 -0.38 14.21
CA PRO A 141 3.94 0.37 14.91
C PRO A 141 4.30 1.84 15.17
N GLY A 142 3.46 2.76 14.68
CA GLY A 142 3.60 4.21 14.87
C GLY A 142 4.64 4.90 13.98
N VAL A 143 5.35 4.16 13.12
CA VAL A 143 6.42 4.69 12.26
C VAL A 143 6.23 4.31 10.79
N GLY A 144 5.91 3.05 10.51
CA GLY A 144 5.78 2.53 9.15
C GLY A 144 7.09 2.51 8.36
N CYS A 145 6.96 2.50 7.03
CA CYS A 145 8.07 2.57 6.08
C CYS A 145 7.66 3.24 4.76
N ALA A 146 7.00 4.40 4.85
CA ALA A 146 6.54 5.17 3.71
C ALA A 146 7.63 5.36 2.64
N GLY A 147 8.86 5.71 3.06
CA GLY A 147 9.95 6.06 2.14
C GLY A 147 9.80 7.46 1.56
N GLU A 148 10.67 7.79 0.61
CA GLU A 148 10.67 9.09 -0.07
C GLU A 148 9.98 8.97 -1.43
N SER A 149 9.02 9.87 -1.70
CA SER A 149 8.44 10.04 -3.03
C SER A 149 9.50 10.56 -3.99
N LYS A 150 9.62 9.98 -5.19
CA LYS A 150 10.43 10.55 -6.27
C LYS A 150 9.60 11.62 -6.97
N GLY A 151 9.17 12.62 -6.19
CA GLY A 151 8.31 13.68 -6.69
C GLY A 151 8.83 14.19 -8.02
N HIS A 152 7.93 14.43 -8.99
CA HIS A 152 8.29 14.82 -10.36
C HIS A 152 9.43 15.83 -10.34
N ASP A 153 10.64 15.33 -10.57
CA ASP A 153 11.80 16.15 -10.80
C ASP A 153 11.52 16.74 -12.18
N HIS A 154 10.89 17.91 -12.21
CA HIS A 154 10.99 18.79 -13.36
C HIS A 154 12.48 19.06 -13.48
N GLY A 155 13.15 18.23 -14.29
CA GLY A 155 14.55 18.36 -14.62
C GLY A 155 14.79 19.75 -15.16
N HIS A 156 15.11 20.67 -14.25
CA HIS A 156 15.86 21.83 -14.58
C HIS A 156 17.26 21.30 -14.86
N ASP A 157 17.61 21.21 -16.14
CA ASP A 157 18.99 21.12 -16.60
C ASP A 157 19.84 22.14 -15.82
N THR A 158 20.51 21.69 -14.75
CA THR A 158 21.48 22.51 -14.02
C THR A 158 22.81 22.43 -14.75
N GLY A 159 22.88 23.19 -15.85
CA GLY A 159 24.14 23.66 -16.39
C GLY A 159 24.69 24.78 -15.52
N SER A 160 25.86 24.50 -14.94
CA SER A 160 26.87 25.45 -14.45
C SER A 160 26.87 25.80 -12.96
N ALA A 161 28.03 25.50 -12.38
CA ALA A 161 28.44 25.75 -11.01
C ALA A 161 28.40 27.23 -10.62
N SER A 162 28.01 27.50 -9.39
CA SER A 162 28.53 28.64 -8.62
C SER A 162 28.51 28.34 -7.14
N THR A 163 29.73 28.23 -6.62
CA THR A 163 30.11 28.17 -5.21
C THR A 163 29.54 29.39 -4.48
N SER A 164 28.75 29.17 -3.43
CA SER A 164 28.53 30.18 -2.40
C SER A 164 28.33 29.51 -1.03
N THR A 165 29.35 29.68 -0.22
CA THR A 165 29.38 29.49 1.24
C THR A 165 28.34 30.41 1.89
N SER A 166 27.62 29.92 2.91
CA SER A 166 27.50 30.54 4.25
C SER A 166 26.27 30.05 5.03
N SER A 167 26.56 29.63 6.26
CA SER A 167 25.80 29.91 7.49
C SER A 167 24.56 29.07 7.82
N SER A 168 24.83 28.13 8.72
CA SER A 168 23.95 27.53 9.70
C SER A 168 22.96 28.51 10.32
N SER A 169 21.70 28.09 10.43
CA SER A 169 20.80 28.57 11.48
C SER A 169 19.96 27.40 11.95
N ALA A 170 20.24 26.95 13.18
CA ALA A 170 19.50 25.89 13.85
C ALA A 170 18.15 26.46 14.34
N THR A 171 17.05 25.86 13.89
CA THR A 171 15.71 26.19 14.39
C THR A 171 15.37 25.25 15.54
N THR A 172 15.16 25.83 16.71
CA THR A 172 14.81 25.18 17.97
C THR A 172 13.40 24.61 17.93
N THR A 173 13.31 23.30 18.16
CA THR A 173 12.08 22.53 18.42
C THR A 173 11.53 22.89 19.82
N PRO A 174 10.20 23.00 20.01
CA PRO A 174 9.64 23.11 21.35
C PRO A 174 9.78 21.77 22.10
N THR A 175 10.37 21.84 23.30
CA THR A 175 10.50 20.73 24.24
C THR A 175 9.14 20.45 24.89
N ASP A 176 8.53 19.31 24.58
CA ASP A 176 7.41 18.81 25.38
C ASP A 176 7.91 18.34 26.76
N ALA A 177 7.12 18.67 27.77
CA ALA A 177 7.40 18.33 29.16
C ALA A 177 7.45 16.80 29.36
N PRO A 178 8.35 16.28 30.21
CA PRO A 178 8.38 14.85 30.50
C PRO A 178 7.09 14.43 31.18
N SER A 179 6.43 13.43 30.60
CA SER A 179 5.28 12.76 31.21
C SER A 179 5.74 12.03 32.48
N THR A 180 5.02 12.22 33.58
CA THR A 180 5.32 11.58 34.86
C THR A 180 5.12 10.07 34.73
N THR A 181 6.19 9.30 34.74
CA THR A 181 6.11 7.84 34.88
C THR A 181 5.72 7.53 36.32
N VAL A 182 4.46 7.16 36.53
CA VAL A 182 4.01 6.56 37.79
C VAL A 182 4.60 5.15 37.83
N ASP A 183 5.37 4.83 38.88
CA ASP A 183 5.89 3.48 39.10
C ASP A 183 4.72 2.48 39.10
N VAL A 184 4.72 1.58 38.12
CA VAL A 184 3.71 0.53 37.99
C VAL A 184 3.99 -0.54 39.04
N PRO A 185 3.06 -0.85 39.97
CA PRO A 185 3.28 -1.85 41.00
C PRO A 185 3.59 -3.24 40.43
N PRO A 186 4.27 -4.13 41.20
CA PRO A 186 4.47 -5.52 40.79
C PRO A 186 3.14 -6.17 40.43
N ASN A 187 3.12 -6.89 39.32
CA ASN A 187 1.94 -7.54 38.72
C ASN A 187 0.91 -6.61 38.05
N CYS A 188 1.24 -5.34 37.80
CA CYS A 188 0.39 -4.44 37.04
C CYS A 188 0.95 -4.11 35.65
N HIS A 189 0.09 -3.84 34.66
CA HIS A 189 0.44 -3.32 33.32
C HIS A 189 -0.67 -2.40 32.78
N THR A 190 -0.32 -1.49 31.87
CA THR A 190 -1.25 -0.55 31.22
C THR A 190 -1.46 -0.87 29.74
N HIS A 191 -2.69 -0.73 29.27
CA HIS A 191 -3.03 -0.78 27.84
C HIS A 191 -3.13 0.63 27.25
N GLU A 192 -3.22 0.71 25.91
CA GLU A 192 -3.50 1.94 25.18
C GLU A 192 -4.82 2.56 25.69
N GLY A 193 -4.79 3.84 26.08
CA GLY A 193 -5.87 4.51 26.83
C GLY A 193 -5.60 4.72 28.32
N GLY A 194 -4.46 4.24 28.84
CA GLY A 194 -3.98 4.55 30.20
C GLY A 194 -4.66 3.73 31.31
N GLN A 195 -5.38 2.66 30.96
CA GLN A 195 -6.09 1.82 31.92
C GLN A 195 -5.15 0.77 32.53
N LEU A 196 -5.08 0.73 33.86
CA LEU A 196 -4.18 -0.14 34.63
C LEU A 196 -4.86 -1.46 35.02
N HIS A 197 -4.24 -2.59 34.68
CA HIS A 197 -4.64 -3.94 35.06
C HIS A 197 -3.62 -4.58 35.99
N CYS A 198 -4.07 -5.16 37.11
CA CYS A 198 -3.21 -5.89 38.06
C CYS A 198 -3.69 -7.34 38.23
N THR A 199 -2.75 -8.31 38.22
CA THR A 199 -3.01 -9.76 38.37
C THR A 199 -2.62 -10.29 39.74
#